data_AF-Q46867-F1
#
_entry.id   AF-Q46867-F1
#
_cell.length_a   1.000
_cell.length_b   1.000
_cell.length_c   1.000
_cell.angle_alpha   90.00
_cell.angle_beta   90.00
_cell.angle_gamma   90.00
#
_symmetry.space_group_name_H-M   'P 1'
#
loop_
_entity.id
_entity.type
_entity.pdbx_description
1 polymer ?
#
loop_
_entity_poly.entity_id
_entity_poly.type
_entity_poly.pdbx_seq_one_letter_code
_entity_poly.pdbx_strand_id
1 'polypeptide(L)'
;MLKQKIKTIFEALLYIMLTYWLIDSFFAFNKYDWMLESGGNICSIPSVSGEDRILQAMIAAFFLLTPLIILILRKLFMREMFEFWVYVFSLGICLVCGWWLFWGRFIFCY
;
A
#
# COMPACT_ATOMS: atom_id res chain seq x y z
N MET A 1 -26.44 3.91 -13.57
CA MET A 1 -26.08 3.11 -12.38
C MET A 1 -24.92 2.14 -12.63
N LEU A 2 -25.02 1.18 -13.57
CA LEU A 2 -23.93 0.21 -13.82
C LEU A 2 -22.59 0.87 -14.21
N LYS A 3 -22.61 1.85 -15.12
CA LYS A 3 -21.41 2.61 -15.53
C LYS A 3 -20.68 3.25 -14.34
N GLN A 4 -21.43 3.75 -13.36
CA GLN A 4 -20.87 4.36 -12.15
C GLN A 4 -20.21 3.29 -11.25
N LYS A 5 -20.88 2.16 -11.01
CA LYS A 5 -20.31 1.04 -10.26
C LYS A 5 -19.01 0.52 -10.88
N ILE A 6 -18.98 0.35 -12.21
CA ILE A 6 -17.77 -0.10 -12.93
C ILE A 6 -16.66 0.94 -12.80
N LYS A 7 -16.98 2.23 -12.92
CA LYS A 7 -16.01 3.31 -12.75
C LYS A 7 -15.38 3.30 -11.35
N THR A 8 -16.19 3.14 -10.30
CA THR A 8 -15.69 3.07 -8.92
C THR A 8 -14.79 1.85 -8.69
N ILE A 9 -15.15 0.69 -9.25
CA ILE A 9 -14.29 -0.51 -9.18
C ILE A 9 -12.96 -0.26 -9.89
N PHE A 10 -12.99 0.34 -11.08
CA PHE A 10 -11.78 0.65 -11.83
C PHE A 10 -10.89 1.67 -11.11
N GLU A 11 -11.48 2.71 -10.53
CA GLU A 11 -10.79 3.72 -9.72
C GLU A 11 -10.12 3.07 -8.49
N ALA A 12 -10.83 2.19 -7.78
CA ALA A 12 -10.31 1.43 -6.66
C ALA A 12 -9.14 0.52 -7.05
N LEU A 13 -9.24 -0.19 -8.18
CA LEU A 13 -8.16 -1.03 -8.70
C LEU A 13 -6.92 -0.22 -9.08
N LEU A 14 -7.11 0.89 -9.79
CA LEU A 14 -6.04 1.82 -10.14
C LEU A 14 -5.33 2.34 -8.89
N TYR A 15 -6.11 2.72 -7.88
CA TYR A 15 -5.57 3.18 -6.61
C TYR A 15 -4.75 2.11 -5.89
N ILE A 16 -5.23 0.86 -5.84
CA ILE A 16 -4.48 -0.26 -5.24
C ILE A 16 -3.16 -0.49 -5.99
N MET A 17 -3.19 -0.53 -7.33
CA MET A 17 -2.00 -0.74 -8.16
C MET A 17 -0.97 0.38 -7.96
N LEU A 18 -1.43 1.63 -7.97
CA LEU A 18 -0.58 2.81 -7.78
C LEU A 18 0.00 2.85 -6.37
N THR A 19 -0.80 2.51 -5.35
CA THR A 19 -0.35 2.42 -3.97
C THR A 19 0.72 1.34 -3.81
N TYR A 20 0.50 0.15 -4.36
CA TYR A 20 1.49 -0.93 -4.33
C TYR A 20 2.80 -0.50 -5.01
N TRP A 21 2.71 0.09 -6.19
CA TRP A 21 3.87 0.56 -6.94
C TRP A 21 4.64 1.67 -6.20
N LEU A 22 3.93 2.64 -5.59
CA LEU A 22 4.55 3.70 -4.81
C LEU A 22 5.24 3.18 -3.55
N ILE A 23 4.62 2.23 -2.83
CA ILE A 23 5.24 1.62 -1.66
C ILE A 23 6.53 0.92 -2.09
N ASP A 24 6.46 0.06 -3.11
CA ASP A 24 7.62 -0.73 -3.57
C ASP A 24 8.75 0.15 -4.13
N SER A 25 8.42 1.19 -4.91
CA SER A 25 9.42 2.00 -5.63
C SER A 25 10.01 3.14 -4.80
N PHE A 26 9.26 3.71 -3.86
CA PHE A 26 9.67 4.93 -3.15
C PHE A 26 9.79 4.75 -1.64
N PHE A 27 8.83 4.08 -0.99
CA PHE A 27 8.78 4.05 0.47
C PHE A 27 9.50 2.85 1.10
N ALA A 28 9.45 1.70 0.44
CA ALA A 28 10.10 0.48 0.87
C ALA A 28 11.56 0.39 0.38
N PHE A 29 12.10 1.46 -0.22
CA PHE A 29 13.49 1.53 -0.64
C PHE A 29 14.40 1.35 0.57
N ASN A 30 15.08 0.20 0.62
CA ASN A 30 16.10 -0.07 1.59
C ASN A 30 17.36 0.71 1.19
N LYS A 31 18.05 1.29 2.18
CA LYS A 31 19.34 1.97 1.99
C LYS A 31 20.35 1.11 1.22
N TYR A 32 20.24 -0.20 1.32
CA TYR A 32 21.14 -1.16 0.72
C TYR A 32 20.61 -1.80 -0.57
N ASP A 33 19.45 -1.39 -1.10
CA ASP A 33 18.88 -1.97 -2.33
C ASP A 33 19.81 -1.82 -3.54
N TRP A 34 20.70 -0.82 -3.55
CA TRP A 34 21.73 -0.67 -4.58
C TRP A 34 22.77 -1.82 -4.58
N MET A 35 22.86 -2.59 -3.50
CA MET A 35 23.69 -3.81 -3.41
C MET A 35 22.96 -5.04 -3.97
N LEU A 36 21.68 -4.94 -4.35
CA LEU A 36 20.94 -6.07 -4.90
C LEU A 36 21.47 -6.39 -6.29
N GLU A 37 22.12 -7.53 -6.42
CA GLU A 37 22.54 -8.04 -7.71
C GLU A 37 21.32 -8.45 -8.55
N SER A 38 21.46 -8.47 -9.88
CA SER A 38 20.36 -8.77 -10.81
C SER A 38 19.80 -10.18 -10.56
N GLY A 39 18.66 -10.28 -9.88
CA GLY A 39 18.07 -11.57 -9.46
C GLY A 39 18.46 -12.04 -8.04
N GLY A 40 19.12 -11.18 -7.26
CA GLY A 40 19.37 -11.41 -5.84
C GLY A 40 18.09 -11.39 -5.02
N ASN A 41 18.11 -12.08 -3.88
CA ASN A 41 17.02 -12.07 -2.90
C ASN A 41 17.24 -10.93 -1.91
N ILE A 42 16.17 -10.30 -1.45
CA ILE A 42 16.21 -9.29 -0.38
C ILE A 42 16.90 -9.77 0.92
N CYS A 43 17.03 -11.09 1.12
CA CYS A 43 17.73 -11.69 2.24
C CYS A 43 19.26 -11.63 2.12
N SER A 44 19.82 -11.39 0.93
CA SER A 44 21.28 -11.27 0.74
C SER A 44 21.81 -9.88 1.13
N ILE A 45 20.92 -8.96 1.50
CA ILE A 45 21.23 -7.58 1.82
C ILE A 45 20.98 -7.34 3.31
N PRO A 46 21.83 -6.56 4.00
CA PRO A 46 21.53 -6.14 5.35
C PRO A 46 20.19 -5.38 5.41
N SER A 47 19.33 -5.78 6.34
CA SER A 47 18.07 -5.09 6.58
C SER A 47 18.30 -3.82 7.41
N VAL A 48 17.55 -2.76 7.11
CA VAL A 48 17.50 -1.56 7.98
C VAL A 48 16.94 -1.96 9.35
N SER A 49 17.31 -1.22 10.39
CA SER A 49 16.77 -1.36 11.73
C SER A 49 15.23 -1.42 11.71
N GLY A 50 14.64 -2.21 12.61
CA GLY A 50 13.18 -2.34 12.70
C GLY A 50 12.50 -0.99 12.97
N GLU A 51 13.15 -0.10 13.72
CA GLU A 51 12.64 1.23 14.06
C GLU A 51 12.54 2.15 12.83
N ASP A 52 13.58 2.21 12.00
CA ASP A 52 13.56 3.00 10.77
C ASP A 52 12.49 2.50 9.79
N ARG A 53 12.32 1.17 9.69
CA ARG A 53 11.27 0.56 8.86
C ARG A 53 9.87 0.89 9.35
N ILE A 54 9.65 0.90 10.67
CA ILE A 54 8.38 1.36 11.25
C ILE A 54 8.14 2.82 10.88
N LEU A 55 9.15 3.68 11.02
CA LEU A 55 9.02 5.10 10.69
C LEU A 55 8.69 5.31 9.20
N GLN A 56 9.37 4.61 8.29
CA GLN A 56 9.08 4.64 6.86
C GLN A 56 7.66 4.15 6.55
N ALA A 57 7.25 3.03 7.17
CA ALA A 57 5.90 2.49 7.01
C ALA A 57 4.83 3.48 7.50
N MET A 58 5.07 4.18 8.61
CA MET A 58 4.15 5.20 9.13
C MET A 58 4.03 6.40 8.18
N ILE A 59 5.15 6.87 7.63
CA ILE A 59 5.15 7.97 6.65
C ILE A 59 4.41 7.55 5.38
N ALA A 60 4.69 6.36 4.86
CA ALA A 60 4.02 5.80 3.69
C ALA A 60 2.50 5.65 3.91
N ALA A 61 2.12 5.08 5.05
CA ALA A 61 0.72 4.93 5.44
C ALA A 61 0.01 6.29 5.54
N PHE A 62 0.68 7.31 6.09
CA PHE A 62 0.10 8.65 6.16
C PHE A 62 -0.19 9.22 4.77
N PHE A 63 0.78 9.23 3.86
CA PHE A 63 0.58 9.81 2.52
C PHE A 63 -0.40 9.04 1.66
N LEU A 64 -0.42 7.72 1.78
CA LEU A 64 -1.26 6.87 0.94
C LEU A 64 -2.67 6.75 1.53
N LEU A 65 -2.82 6.40 2.81
CA LEU A 65 -4.14 6.14 3.39
C LEU A 65 -4.97 7.41 3.59
N THR A 66 -4.35 8.57 3.83
CA THR A 66 -5.08 9.83 4.06
C THR A 66 -6.05 10.18 2.93
N PRO A 67 -5.64 10.24 1.64
CA PRO A 67 -6.59 10.51 0.56
C PRO A 67 -7.70 9.46 0.45
N LEU A 68 -7.40 8.18 0.71
CA LEU A 68 -8.42 7.13 0.70
C LEU A 68 -9.44 7.30 1.83
N ILE A 69 -8.98 7.64 3.04
CA ILE A 69 -9.86 7.91 4.18
C ILE A 69 -10.77 9.10 3.89
N ILE A 70 -10.25 10.17 3.27
CA ILE A 70 -11.05 11.33 2.85
C ILE A 70 -12.14 10.90 1.85
N LEU A 71 -11.81 10.04 0.87
CA LEU A 71 -12.79 9.50 -0.08
C LEU A 71 -13.86 8.65 0.63
N ILE A 72 -13.46 7.78 1.55
CA ILE A 72 -14.38 6.96 2.34
C ILE A 72 -15.35 7.83 3.15
N LEU A 73 -14.85 8.85 3.85
CA LEU A 73 -15.67 9.78 4.62
C LEU A 73 -16.66 10.55 3.72
N ARG A 74 -16.21 10.99 2.54
CA ARG A 74 -17.08 11.65 1.56
C ARG A 74 -18.21 10.73 1.10
N LYS A 75 -17.90 9.46 0.79
CA LYS A 75 -18.90 8.48 0.31
C LYS A 75 -19.87 8.06 1.41
N LEU A 76 -19.40 8.00 2.66
CA LEU A 76 -20.25 7.80 3.83
C LEU A 76 -21.27 8.94 3.99
N PHE A 77 -20.83 10.19 3.85
CA PHE A 77 -21.71 11.36 3.94
C PHE A 77 -22.79 11.38 2.84
N MET A 78 -22.43 11.00 1.61
CA MET A 78 -23.38 10.90 0.49
C MET A 78 -24.28 9.65 0.55
N ARG A 79 -24.13 8.80 1.57
CA ARG A 79 -24.85 7.52 1.75
C ARG A 79 -24.72 6.55 0.55
N GLU A 80 -23.63 6.64 -0.20
CA GLU A 80 -23.33 5.76 -1.33
C GLU A 80 -22.73 4.44 -0.83
N MET A 81 -23.55 3.59 -0.21
CA MET A 81 -23.09 2.39 0.51
C MET A 81 -22.24 1.43 -0.33
N PHE A 82 -22.57 1.25 -1.61
CA PHE A 82 -21.79 0.37 -2.50
C PHE A 82 -20.37 0.89 -2.68
N GLU A 83 -20.22 2.18 -2.96
CA GLU A 83 -18.91 2.80 -3.21
C GLU A 83 -18.11 2.86 -1.91
N PHE A 84 -18.77 3.18 -0.79
CA PHE A 84 -18.18 3.14 0.54
C PHE A 84 -17.53 1.77 0.83
N TRP A 85 -18.26 0.67 0.63
CA TRP A 85 -17.73 -0.67 0.85
C TRP A 85 -16.55 -0.99 -0.07
N VAL A 86 -16.61 -0.62 -1.35
CA VAL A 86 -15.49 -0.81 -2.29
C VAL A 86 -14.22 -0.13 -1.78
N TYR A 87 -14.31 1.13 -1.33
CA TYR A 87 -13.15 1.85 -0.80
C TYR A 87 -12.65 1.31 0.54
N VAL A 88 -13.53 0.82 1.41
CA VAL A 88 -13.14 0.14 2.66
C VAL A 88 -12.38 -1.16 2.35
N PHE A 89 -12.83 -1.94 1.36
CA PHE A 89 -12.08 -3.11 0.89
C PHE A 89 -10.73 -2.71 0.30
N SER A 90 -10.66 -1.64 -0.49
CA SER A 90 -9.39 -1.10 -0.99
C SER A 90 -8.43 -0.72 0.14
N LEU A 91 -8.92 -0.07 1.19
CA LEU A 91 -8.12 0.28 2.38
C LEU A 91 -7.52 -0.97 3.00
N GLY A 92 -8.35 -2.01 3.21
CA GLY A 92 -7.89 -3.29 3.76
C GLY A 92 -6.82 -3.96 2.91
N ILE A 93 -7.00 -3.97 1.58
CA ILE A 93 -6.01 -4.52 0.65
C ILE A 93 -4.71 -3.72 0.72
N CYS A 94 -4.77 -2.38 0.70
CA CYS A 94 -3.59 -1.53 0.81
C CYS A 94 -2.83 -1.76 2.13
N LEU A 95 -3.52 -1.97 3.24
CA LEU A 95 -2.89 -2.32 4.53
C LEU A 95 -2.19 -3.67 4.49
N VAL A 96 -2.83 -4.70 3.93
CA VAL A 96 -2.23 -6.04 3.79
C VAL A 96 -1.03 -6.02 2.85
N CYS A 97 -1.14 -5.34 1.70
CA CYS A 97 -0.04 -5.17 0.76
C CYS A 97 1.11 -4.38 1.40
N GLY A 98 0.82 -3.29 2.10
CA GLY A 98 1.84 -2.52 2.82
C GLY A 98 2.55 -3.37 3.86
N TRP A 99 1.80 -4.12 4.68
CA TRP A 99 2.38 -5.05 5.65
C TRP A 99 3.28 -6.09 4.98
N TRP A 100 2.85 -6.66 3.85
CA TRP A 100 3.64 -7.64 3.11
C TRP A 100 4.96 -7.06 2.59
N LEU A 101 4.92 -5.86 2.01
CA LEU A 101 6.10 -5.17 1.48
C LEU A 101 7.07 -4.77 2.59
N PHE A 102 6.56 -4.23 3.69
CA PHE A 102 7.41 -3.76 4.79
C PHE A 102 7.94 -4.90 5.66
N TRP A 103 7.13 -5.91 6.01
CA TRP A 103 7.54 -6.99 6.94
C TRP A 103 7.51 -8.37 6.32
N GLY A 104 6.43 -8.73 5.61
CA GLY A 104 6.21 -10.09 5.08
C GLY A 104 7.39 -10.61 4.26
N ARG A 105 7.99 -9.74 3.45
CA ARG A 105 9.22 -9.97 2.69
C ARG A 105 10.39 -10.50 3.54
N PHE A 106 10.54 -10.03 4.77
CA PHE A 106 11.67 -10.40 5.64
C PHE A 106 11.38 -11.60 6.55
N ILE A 107 10.13 -12.05 6.65
CA ILE A 107 9.75 -13.20 7.49
C ILE A 107 10.46 -14.48 7.01
N PHE A 108 10.70 -14.61 5.69
CA PHE A 108 11.38 -15.76 5.10
C PHE A 108 12.90 -15.63 5.04
N CYS A 109 13.47 -14.54 5.56
CA CYS A 109 14.93 -14.34 5.58
C CYS A 109 15.59 -14.89 6.85
N TYR A 110 14.82 -15.39 7.80
CA TYR A 110 15.28 -16.03 9.05
C TYR A 110 14.75 -17.46 9.10
#